data_AF-A0A1Y1MVZ5-F1
#
_entry.id   AF-A0A1Y1MVZ5-F1
#
_cell.length_a   1.000
_cell.length_b   1.000
_cell.length_c   1.000
_cell.angle_alpha   90.00
_cell.angle_beta   90.00
_cell.angle_gamma   90.00
#
_symmetry.space_group_name_H-M   'P 1'
#
loop_
_entity.id
_entity.type
_entity.pdbx_description
1 polymer ?
#
loop_
_entity_poly.entity_id
_entity_poly.type
_entity_poly.pdbx_seq_one_letter_code
_entity_poly.pdbx_strand_id
1 'polypeptide(L)'
;AAREAEQRRQREEQERARLEKLPPLLRWLDMHPGPKTGAIAEKFKNMMGFRYDTIRQDATGTAEGREQWLLNTNVALLLGEKDLDLSRYTAWERAPVTHLAKVMIWRTEWAHYTLLSEKLWDLGRQLPGYYNGSEPSRLDYSTRQQLTEDGWKKFETLDMFFVKLSDFLYTVPNIPHLRNLRIAVNYRELLENESQRFTWTVTQKWKQDPGAERFHGFAPRNKYYVNGVFVDEDLPTRHKTSKTPFPENRVPRRGLVQVFPEDPDYERIC
;
A
#
# COMPACT_ATOMS: atom_id res chain seq x y z
N ALA A 1 -40.66 6.81 24.03
CA ALA A 1 -39.88 8.03 24.35
C ALA A 1 -38.61 7.75 25.16
N ALA A 2 -38.64 7.57 26.49
CA ALA A 2 -37.41 7.44 27.31
C ALA A 2 -36.58 6.17 27.02
N ARG A 3 -37.23 5.01 26.90
CA ARG A 3 -36.56 3.73 26.55
C ARG A 3 -35.97 3.76 25.14
N GLU A 4 -36.64 4.40 24.19
CA GLU A 4 -36.15 4.54 22.81
C GLU A 4 -34.95 5.50 22.72
N ALA A 5 -34.98 6.60 23.48
CA ALA A 5 -33.86 7.53 23.59
C ALA A 5 -32.64 6.91 24.28
N GLU A 6 -32.85 6.04 25.26
CA GLU A 6 -31.78 5.28 25.91
C GLU A 6 -31.20 4.19 25.00
N GLN A 7 -32.04 3.42 24.32
CA GLN A 7 -31.59 2.45 23.31
C GLN A 7 -30.82 3.11 22.16
N ARG A 8 -31.26 4.29 21.71
CA ARG A 8 -30.56 5.05 20.69
C ARG A 8 -29.17 5.49 21.17
N ARG A 9 -29.07 6.01 22.39
CA ARG A 9 -27.78 6.38 23.00
C ARG A 9 -26.83 5.19 23.11
N GLN A 10 -27.33 4.04 23.56
CA GLN A 10 -26.53 2.82 23.65
C GLN A 10 -26.01 2.36 22.29
N ARG A 11 -26.85 2.41 21.23
CA ARG A 11 -26.42 2.09 19.86
C ARG A 11 -25.36 3.06 19.34
N GLU A 12 -25.55 4.36 19.56
CA GLU A 12 -24.60 5.40 19.14
C GLU A 12 -23.27 5.28 19.91
N GLU A 13 -23.28 4.86 21.17
CA GLU A 13 -22.08 4.59 21.96
C GLU A 13 -21.35 3.32 21.51
N GLN A 14 -22.09 2.23 21.28
CA GLN A 14 -21.52 0.98 20.73
C GLN A 14 -20.87 1.21 19.37
N GLU A 15 -21.53 2.00 18.51
CA GLU A 15 -21.01 2.32 17.19
C GLU A 15 -19.75 3.19 17.26
N ARG A 16 -19.73 4.19 18.14
CA ARG A 16 -18.51 4.98 18.41
C ARG A 16 -17.37 4.10 18.91
N ALA A 17 -17.64 3.21 19.87
CA ALA A 17 -16.64 2.29 20.39
C ALA A 17 -16.12 1.31 19.33
N ARG A 18 -16.98 0.86 18.39
CA ARG A 18 -16.56 0.05 17.25
C ARG A 18 -15.62 0.83 16.32
N LEU A 19 -16.00 2.05 15.95
CA LEU A 19 -15.21 2.93 15.07
C LEU A 19 -13.87 3.34 15.69
N GLU A 20 -13.81 3.54 17.00
CA GLU A 20 -12.59 3.90 17.71
C GLU A 20 -11.53 2.79 17.68
N LYS A 21 -11.95 1.51 17.56
CA LYS A 21 -11.05 0.36 17.43
C LYS A 21 -10.41 0.26 16.04
N LEU A 22 -11.01 0.88 15.02
CA LEU A 22 -10.49 0.82 13.66
C LEU A 22 -9.29 1.77 13.47
N PRO A 23 -8.27 1.36 12.69
CA PRO A 23 -7.26 2.30 12.20
C PRO A 23 -7.91 3.49 11.47
N PRO A 24 -7.28 4.68 11.51
CA PRO A 24 -7.84 5.91 10.96
C PRO A 24 -8.39 5.77 9.54
N LEU A 25 -7.68 5.08 8.64
CA LEU A 25 -8.14 4.86 7.28
C LEU A 25 -9.45 4.05 7.19
N LEU A 26 -9.58 2.98 7.97
CA LEU A 26 -10.78 2.14 7.95
C LEU A 26 -11.94 2.82 8.68
N ARG A 27 -11.64 3.59 9.73
CA ARG A 27 -12.61 4.49 10.35
C ARG A 27 -13.15 5.51 9.35
N TRP A 28 -12.29 6.09 8.51
CA TRP A 28 -12.72 6.99 7.44
C TRP A 28 -13.66 6.28 6.46
N LEU A 29 -13.29 5.09 5.97
CA LEU A 29 -14.11 4.31 5.05
C LEU A 29 -15.52 4.06 5.60
N ASP A 30 -15.58 3.68 6.88
CA ASP A 30 -16.83 3.37 7.56
C ASP A 30 -17.72 4.61 7.75
N MET A 31 -17.12 5.75 8.13
CA MET A 31 -17.83 7.02 8.29
C MET A 31 -18.24 7.67 6.97
N HIS A 32 -17.55 7.38 5.87
CA HIS A 32 -17.77 8.08 4.60
C HIS A 32 -19.16 7.72 3.99
N PRO A 33 -19.98 8.70 3.54
CA PRO A 33 -21.34 8.44 3.11
C PRO A 33 -21.46 7.72 1.75
N GLY A 34 -20.43 7.82 0.89
CA GLY A 34 -20.49 7.25 -0.46
C GLY A 34 -19.12 6.82 -1.00
N PRO A 35 -18.51 5.73 -0.47
CA PRO A 35 -17.16 5.33 -0.85
C PRO A 35 -17.06 4.71 -2.26
N LYS A 36 -18.20 4.35 -2.87
CA LYS A 36 -18.28 3.67 -4.18
C LYS A 36 -18.19 4.65 -5.35
N THR A 37 -17.07 5.37 -5.44
CA THR A 37 -16.80 6.33 -6.54
C THR A 37 -15.44 6.07 -7.19
N GLY A 38 -15.32 6.40 -8.47
CA GLY A 38 -14.06 6.23 -9.20
C GLY A 38 -12.93 7.08 -8.61
N ALA A 39 -13.22 8.30 -8.14
CA ALA A 39 -12.23 9.18 -7.52
C ALA A 39 -11.65 8.60 -6.22
N ILE A 40 -12.47 7.89 -5.44
CA ILE A 40 -12.01 7.20 -4.23
C ILE A 40 -11.21 5.96 -4.62
N ALA A 41 -11.73 5.14 -5.54
CA ALA A 41 -11.03 3.95 -6.01
C ALA A 41 -9.64 4.26 -6.61
N GLU A 42 -9.50 5.38 -7.29
CA GLU A 42 -8.23 5.87 -7.85
C GLU A 42 -7.14 6.05 -6.77
N LYS A 43 -7.51 6.42 -5.54
CA LYS A 43 -6.57 6.54 -4.41
C LYS A 43 -6.05 5.18 -3.93
N PHE A 44 -6.84 4.12 -4.12
CA PHE A 44 -6.60 2.76 -3.61
C PHE A 44 -6.28 1.73 -4.70
N LYS A 45 -6.12 2.16 -5.96
CA LYS A 45 -5.85 1.28 -7.11
C LYS A 45 -4.53 0.53 -7.05
N ASN A 46 -3.61 0.94 -6.18
CA ASN A 46 -2.34 0.26 -5.94
C ASN A 46 -2.49 -0.64 -4.72
N MET A 47 -2.37 -1.94 -4.90
CA MET A 47 -2.53 -2.94 -3.85
C MET A 47 -1.28 -3.81 -3.72
N MET A 48 -1.12 -4.40 -2.54
CA MET A 48 -0.05 -5.33 -2.23
C MET A 48 -0.52 -6.75 -2.55
N GLY A 49 0.15 -7.41 -3.49
CA GLY A 49 -0.10 -8.78 -3.89
C GLY A 49 0.93 -9.72 -3.29
N PHE A 50 0.57 -10.35 -2.17
CA PHE A 50 1.40 -11.27 -1.42
C PHE A 50 1.42 -12.64 -2.08
N ARG A 51 2.61 -13.21 -2.25
CA ARG A 51 2.77 -14.53 -2.82
C ARG A 51 2.21 -15.61 -1.90
N TYR A 52 1.36 -16.49 -2.45
CA TYR A 52 0.64 -17.48 -1.66
C TYR A 52 1.55 -18.47 -0.91
N ASP A 53 2.61 -18.97 -1.54
CA ASP A 53 3.53 -19.90 -0.88
C ASP A 53 4.36 -19.27 0.26
N THR A 54 4.23 -17.96 0.53
CA THR A 54 4.75 -17.29 1.74
C THR A 54 3.69 -17.13 2.84
N ILE A 55 2.41 -17.36 2.50
CA ILE A 55 1.28 -17.49 3.43
C ILE A 55 1.11 -18.95 3.84
N ARG A 56 1.19 -19.87 2.86
CA ARG A 56 0.99 -21.32 2.97
C ARG A 56 2.16 -22.06 2.34
N GLN A 57 3.13 -22.41 3.17
CA GLN A 57 4.43 -22.92 2.71
C GLN A 57 4.35 -24.30 2.03
N ASP A 58 3.30 -25.07 2.31
CA ASP A 58 2.97 -26.35 1.65
C ASP A 58 2.74 -26.20 0.14
N ALA A 59 2.31 -25.02 -0.32
CA ALA A 59 2.14 -24.72 -1.74
C ALA A 59 3.46 -24.38 -2.48
N THR A 60 4.61 -24.38 -1.79
CA THR A 60 5.91 -24.02 -2.42
C THR A 60 6.23 -24.92 -3.61
N GLY A 61 6.65 -24.31 -4.72
CA GLY A 61 6.99 -25.02 -5.97
C GLY A 61 5.79 -25.33 -6.87
N THR A 62 4.55 -25.09 -6.41
CA THR A 62 3.35 -25.30 -7.21
C THR A 62 2.95 -24.04 -8.00
N ALA A 63 2.05 -24.19 -8.98
CA ALA A 63 1.48 -23.05 -9.69
C ALA A 63 0.59 -22.18 -8.79
N GLU A 64 -0.17 -22.81 -7.90
CA GLU A 64 -1.00 -22.15 -6.90
C GLU A 64 -0.16 -21.31 -5.94
N GLY A 65 0.98 -21.83 -5.49
CA GLY A 65 1.93 -21.13 -4.62
C GLY A 65 2.45 -19.80 -5.20
N ARG A 66 2.50 -19.68 -6.53
CA ARG A 66 2.93 -18.46 -7.25
C ARG A 66 1.83 -17.41 -7.37
N GLU A 67 0.59 -17.74 -7.05
CA GLU A 67 -0.50 -16.78 -7.11
C GLU A 67 -0.32 -15.65 -6.11
N GLN A 68 -0.88 -14.49 -6.44
CA GLN A 68 -0.89 -13.33 -5.57
C GLN A 68 -2.21 -13.25 -4.82
N TRP A 69 -2.13 -12.85 -3.57
CA TRP A 69 -3.26 -12.69 -2.66
C TRP A 69 -3.27 -11.27 -2.11
N LEU A 70 -4.46 -10.73 -1.92
CA LEU A 70 -4.70 -9.36 -1.49
C LEU A 70 -5.21 -9.34 -0.06
N LEU A 71 -4.93 -8.27 0.66
CA LEU A 71 -5.47 -8.06 1.99
C LEU A 71 -6.95 -7.63 1.91
N ASN A 72 -7.82 -8.20 2.75
CA ASN A 72 -9.25 -7.89 2.78
C ASN A 72 -9.54 -6.39 2.93
N THR A 73 -8.75 -5.68 3.74
CA THR A 73 -8.89 -4.23 3.95
C THR A 73 -8.59 -3.41 2.69
N ASN A 74 -7.56 -3.76 1.91
CA ASN A 74 -7.27 -3.13 0.63
C ASN A 74 -8.39 -3.37 -0.39
N VAL A 75 -8.95 -4.58 -0.39
CA VAL A 75 -10.08 -4.94 -1.26
C VAL A 75 -11.34 -4.18 -0.86
N ALA A 76 -11.64 -4.07 0.44
CA ALA A 76 -12.77 -3.31 0.97
C ALA A 76 -12.68 -1.82 0.58
N LEU A 77 -11.50 -1.20 0.73
CA LEU A 77 -11.24 0.19 0.33
C LEU A 77 -11.50 0.42 -1.16
N LEU A 78 -11.06 -0.51 -2.01
CA LEU A 78 -11.23 -0.39 -3.46
C LEU A 78 -12.69 -0.62 -3.87
N LEU A 79 -13.35 -1.62 -3.29
CA LEU A 79 -14.78 -1.90 -3.54
C LEU A 79 -15.71 -0.85 -2.91
N GLY A 80 -15.22 -0.03 -1.98
CA GLY A 80 -16.03 0.86 -1.16
C GLY A 80 -17.00 0.09 -0.26
N GLU A 81 -16.60 -1.08 0.24
CA GLU A 81 -17.38 -1.88 1.19
C GLU A 81 -16.98 -1.53 2.62
N LYS A 82 -17.98 -1.23 3.46
CA LYS A 82 -17.77 -0.96 4.89
C LYS A 82 -17.65 -2.25 5.70
N ASP A 83 -18.22 -3.33 5.17
CA ASP A 83 -18.07 -4.67 5.72
C ASP A 83 -16.67 -5.22 5.40
N LEU A 84 -15.77 -5.11 6.37
CA LEU A 84 -14.38 -5.57 6.27
C LEU A 84 -14.27 -7.10 6.21
N ASP A 85 -15.32 -7.83 6.63
CA ASP A 85 -15.38 -9.29 6.53
C ASP A 85 -15.75 -9.75 5.11
N LEU A 86 -16.10 -8.81 4.23
CA LEU A 86 -16.45 -9.08 2.84
C LEU A 86 -17.50 -10.21 2.75
N SER A 87 -18.49 -10.18 3.64
CA SER A 87 -19.44 -11.28 3.88
C SER A 87 -20.28 -11.63 2.65
N ARG A 88 -20.47 -10.68 1.73
CA ARG A 88 -21.14 -10.88 0.45
C ARG A 88 -20.38 -11.84 -0.48
N TYR A 89 -19.07 -11.96 -0.31
CA TYR A 89 -18.19 -12.75 -1.17
C TYR A 89 -17.86 -14.09 -0.50
N THR A 90 -18.88 -14.93 -0.35
CA THR A 90 -18.80 -16.21 0.36
C THR A 90 -18.01 -17.28 -0.39
N ALA A 91 -17.93 -17.17 -1.72
CA ALA A 91 -17.20 -18.12 -2.58
C ALA A 91 -15.69 -17.84 -2.65
N TRP A 92 -15.22 -16.72 -2.09
CA TRP A 92 -13.81 -16.35 -2.17
C TRP A 92 -12.97 -17.17 -1.21
N GLU A 93 -11.83 -17.63 -1.70
CA GLU A 93 -10.85 -18.31 -0.85
C GLU A 93 -10.20 -17.32 0.13
N ARG A 94 -9.99 -17.76 1.38
CA ARG A 94 -9.46 -16.92 2.46
C ARG A 94 -8.33 -17.62 3.20
N ALA A 95 -7.30 -16.85 3.57
CA ALA A 95 -6.22 -17.30 4.44
C ALA A 95 -5.99 -16.27 5.55
N PRO A 96 -5.92 -16.66 6.83
CA PRO A 96 -5.75 -15.70 7.93
C PRO A 96 -4.39 -15.00 7.87
N VAL A 97 -4.35 -13.73 8.28
CA VAL A 97 -3.09 -12.96 8.38
C VAL A 97 -2.48 -13.18 9.77
N THR A 98 -1.28 -13.77 9.80
CA THR A 98 -0.54 -13.98 11.04
C THR A 98 -0.01 -12.68 11.64
N HIS A 99 0.34 -12.67 12.93
CA HIS A 99 0.99 -11.52 13.55
C HIS A 99 2.29 -11.13 12.83
N LEU A 100 3.13 -12.10 12.45
CA LEU A 100 4.36 -11.85 11.70
C LEU A 100 4.08 -11.16 10.36
N ALA A 101 3.04 -11.59 9.64
CA ALA A 101 2.60 -10.93 8.42
C ALA A 101 2.12 -9.50 8.69
N LYS A 102 1.35 -9.25 9.76
CA LYS A 102 0.93 -7.89 10.16
C LYS A 102 2.13 -6.97 10.43
N VAL A 103 3.13 -7.45 11.17
CA VAL A 103 4.38 -6.70 11.43
C VAL A 103 5.06 -6.31 10.11
N MET A 104 5.16 -7.24 9.17
CA MET A 104 5.75 -6.97 7.86
C MET A 104 4.93 -5.97 7.05
N ILE A 105 3.61 -6.15 6.98
CA ILE A 105 2.70 -5.27 6.24
C ILE A 105 2.78 -3.85 6.80
N TRP A 106 2.74 -3.71 8.12
CA TRP A 106 2.82 -2.42 8.79
C TRP A 106 4.08 -1.65 8.43
N ARG A 107 5.23 -2.33 8.35
CA ARG A 107 6.50 -1.69 7.98
C ARG A 107 6.42 -0.94 6.65
N THR A 108 5.65 -1.44 5.69
CA THR A 108 5.49 -0.79 4.38
C THR A 108 4.25 0.10 4.30
N GLU A 109 3.17 -0.25 5.00
CA GLU A 109 1.85 0.34 4.80
C GLU A 109 1.39 1.24 5.97
N TRP A 110 2.17 1.41 7.04
CA TRP A 110 1.75 2.19 8.22
C TRP A 110 1.25 3.59 7.87
N ALA A 111 1.91 4.28 6.94
CA ALA A 111 1.54 5.64 6.53
C ALA A 111 0.18 5.69 5.80
N HIS A 112 -0.23 4.56 5.20
CA HIS A 112 -1.53 4.41 4.56
C HIS A 112 -2.62 4.27 5.64
N TYR A 113 -2.46 3.33 6.57
CA TYR A 113 -3.42 3.07 7.64
C TYR A 113 -3.56 4.22 8.65
N THR A 114 -2.52 5.02 8.82
CA THR A 114 -2.50 6.21 9.67
C THR A 114 -2.85 7.50 8.93
N LEU A 115 -3.19 7.45 7.63
CA LEU A 115 -3.48 8.66 6.84
C LEU A 115 -2.37 9.72 6.93
N LEU A 116 -1.11 9.31 7.15
CA LEU A 116 0.05 10.19 7.18
C LEU A 116 0.74 10.30 5.82
N SER A 117 0.37 9.44 4.86
CA SER A 117 0.72 9.61 3.45
C SER A 117 0.10 10.88 2.86
N GLU A 118 0.90 11.69 2.18
CA GLU A 118 0.47 12.94 1.53
C GLU A 118 -0.75 12.74 0.62
N LYS A 119 -0.82 11.60 -0.07
CA LYS A 119 -1.92 11.24 -0.99
C LYS A 119 -3.27 11.05 -0.29
N LEU A 120 -3.29 10.94 1.04
CA LEU A 120 -4.46 10.62 1.86
C LEU A 120 -4.74 11.68 2.94
N TRP A 121 -3.98 12.76 3.00
CA TRP A 121 -4.21 13.83 3.98
C TRP A 121 -5.62 14.43 3.88
N ASP A 122 -6.19 14.46 2.68
CA ASP A 122 -7.57 14.89 2.46
C ASP A 122 -8.60 13.97 3.11
N LEU A 123 -8.31 12.67 3.22
CA LEU A 123 -9.16 11.72 3.94
C LEU A 123 -9.02 11.91 5.46
N GLY A 124 -7.79 12.12 5.95
CA GLY A 124 -7.56 12.38 7.36
C GLY A 124 -8.22 13.67 7.86
N ARG A 125 -8.29 14.72 7.02
CA ARG A 125 -9.01 15.97 7.34
C ARG A 125 -10.51 15.77 7.51
N GLN A 126 -11.09 14.73 6.93
CA GLN A 126 -12.52 14.41 7.09
C GLN A 126 -12.81 13.74 8.44
N LEU A 127 -11.78 13.25 9.15
CA LEU A 127 -11.95 12.65 10.47
C LEU A 127 -11.93 13.74 11.56
N PRO A 128 -12.98 13.83 12.39
CA PRO A 128 -13.05 14.82 13.46
C PRO A 128 -11.86 14.74 14.40
N GLY A 129 -11.17 15.87 14.60
CA GLY A 129 -10.06 16.01 15.54
C GLY A 129 -8.80 15.21 15.19
N TYR A 130 -8.72 14.54 14.04
CA TYR A 130 -7.66 13.56 13.79
C TYR A 130 -6.24 14.15 13.81
N TYR A 131 -6.09 15.36 13.26
CA TYR A 131 -4.82 16.09 13.26
C TYR A 131 -4.75 17.17 14.36
N ASN A 132 -5.64 17.13 15.36
CA ASN A 132 -5.71 18.11 16.45
C ASN A 132 -5.75 19.58 15.96
N GLY A 133 -6.46 19.83 14.85
CA GLY A 133 -6.57 21.16 14.24
C GLY A 133 -5.32 21.64 13.47
N SER A 134 -4.27 20.82 13.39
CA SER A 134 -3.04 21.13 12.65
C SER A 134 -3.10 20.63 11.20
N GLU A 135 -2.35 21.28 10.32
CA GLU A 135 -2.16 20.78 8.95
C GLU A 135 -1.23 19.55 8.95
N PRO A 136 -1.55 18.46 8.22
CA PRO A 136 -0.75 17.24 8.20
C PRO A 136 0.72 17.46 7.80
N SER A 137 0.96 18.41 6.90
CA SER A 137 2.30 18.80 6.45
C SER A 137 3.16 19.43 7.54
N ARG A 138 2.53 19.97 8.59
CA ARG A 138 3.16 20.70 9.70
C ARG A 138 3.08 19.97 11.04
N LEU A 139 2.57 18.74 11.07
CA LEU A 139 2.58 17.93 12.28
C LEU A 139 4.01 17.76 12.79
N ASP A 140 4.21 18.06 14.06
CA ASP A 140 5.48 17.81 14.73
C ASP A 140 5.78 16.30 14.81
N TYR A 141 7.03 15.98 15.15
CA TYR A 141 7.50 14.61 15.24
C TYR A 141 6.73 13.80 16.30
N SER A 142 6.45 14.39 17.47
CA SER A 142 5.80 13.68 18.59
C SER A 142 4.37 13.27 18.24
N THR A 143 3.61 14.16 17.61
CA THR A 143 2.25 13.91 17.15
C THR A 143 2.23 12.82 16.07
N ARG A 144 3.16 12.88 15.11
CA ARG A 144 3.29 11.83 14.08
C ARG A 144 3.61 10.47 14.69
N GLN A 145 4.50 10.45 15.69
CA GLN A 145 4.86 9.22 16.39
C GLN A 145 3.64 8.66 17.14
N GLN A 146 2.92 9.50 17.89
CA GLN A 146 1.70 9.07 18.61
C GLN A 146 0.64 8.50 17.67
N LEU A 147 0.35 9.19 16.56
CA LEU A 147 -0.60 8.70 15.54
C LEU A 147 -0.16 7.35 14.95
N THR A 148 1.16 7.15 14.81
CA THR A 148 1.73 5.89 14.30
C THR A 148 1.58 4.78 15.32
N GLU A 149 1.93 5.02 16.58
CA GLU A 149 1.81 4.03 17.66
C GLU A 149 0.35 3.62 17.91
N ASP A 150 -0.56 4.59 17.93
CA ASP A 150 -1.99 4.33 18.09
C ASP A 150 -2.58 3.63 16.86
N GLY A 151 -2.11 3.99 15.67
CA GLY A 151 -2.43 3.27 14.44
C GLY A 151 -2.00 1.81 14.49
N TRP A 152 -0.80 1.52 15.00
CA TRP A 152 -0.28 0.15 15.11
C TRP A 152 -1.14 -0.70 16.06
N LYS A 153 -1.46 -0.20 17.26
CA LYS A 153 -2.30 -0.93 18.24
C LYS A 153 -3.64 -1.36 17.64
N LYS A 154 -4.25 -0.47 16.84
CA LYS A 154 -5.51 -0.74 16.15
C LYS A 154 -5.32 -1.71 14.99
N PHE A 155 -4.28 -1.52 14.18
CA PHE A 155 -3.99 -2.39 13.03
C PHE A 155 -3.66 -3.82 13.45
N GLU A 156 -2.87 -3.99 14.51
CA GLU A 156 -2.47 -5.28 15.05
C GLU A 156 -3.66 -6.12 15.50
N THR A 157 -4.68 -5.48 16.08
CA THR A 157 -5.87 -6.14 16.64
C THR A 157 -6.99 -6.37 15.62
N LEU A 158 -6.86 -5.84 14.40
CA LEU A 158 -7.84 -6.10 13.33
C LEU A 158 -7.92 -7.58 12.98
N ASP A 159 -9.12 -8.09 12.74
CA ASP A 159 -9.27 -9.36 12.05
C ASP A 159 -8.98 -9.16 10.56
N MET A 160 -7.98 -9.88 10.05
CA MET A 160 -7.46 -9.68 8.70
C MET A 160 -7.23 -11.04 8.04
N PHE A 161 -7.60 -11.10 6.77
CA PHE A 161 -7.39 -12.27 5.94
C PHE A 161 -6.96 -11.85 4.54
N PHE A 162 -6.21 -12.72 3.90
CA PHE A 162 -5.89 -12.64 2.49
C PHE A 162 -7.02 -13.24 1.67
N VAL A 163 -7.26 -12.67 0.49
CA VAL A 163 -8.17 -13.17 -0.54
C VAL A 163 -7.41 -13.39 -1.83
N LYS A 164 -7.79 -14.41 -2.58
CA LYS A 164 -7.17 -14.74 -3.87
C LYS A 164 -7.36 -13.60 -4.88
N LEU A 165 -6.29 -13.18 -5.56
CA LEU A 165 -6.36 -12.07 -6.53
C LEU A 165 -7.33 -12.38 -7.68
N SER A 166 -7.36 -13.62 -8.16
CA SER A 166 -8.25 -14.03 -9.26
C SER A 166 -9.73 -13.86 -8.91
N ASP A 167 -10.11 -14.19 -7.67
CA ASP A 167 -11.50 -14.10 -7.19
C ASP A 167 -11.96 -12.64 -7.14
N PHE A 168 -11.08 -11.77 -6.65
CA PHE A 168 -11.29 -10.33 -6.67
C PHE A 168 -11.42 -9.82 -8.12
N LEU A 169 -10.45 -10.14 -9.00
CA LEU A 169 -10.44 -9.68 -10.39
C LEU A 169 -11.64 -10.16 -11.19
N TYR A 170 -12.15 -11.37 -10.91
CA TYR A 170 -13.38 -11.89 -11.53
C TYR A 170 -14.61 -11.01 -11.22
N THR A 171 -14.61 -10.36 -10.05
CA THR A 171 -15.70 -9.51 -9.59
C THR A 171 -15.60 -8.09 -10.16
N VAL A 172 -14.39 -7.57 -10.38
CA VAL A 172 -14.12 -6.19 -10.80
C VAL A 172 -14.97 -5.71 -11.99
N PRO A 173 -15.16 -6.46 -13.11
CA PRO A 173 -15.97 -6.02 -14.25
C PRO A 173 -17.41 -5.61 -13.91
N ASN A 174 -17.96 -6.23 -12.86
CA ASN A 174 -19.35 -6.06 -12.43
C ASN A 174 -19.52 -4.90 -11.43
N ILE A 175 -18.43 -4.26 -11.01
CA ILE A 175 -18.45 -3.14 -10.06
C ILE A 175 -18.36 -1.81 -10.84
N PRO A 176 -19.43 -0.99 -10.87
CA PRO A 176 -19.50 0.16 -11.78
C PRO A 176 -18.37 1.16 -11.62
N HIS A 177 -18.00 1.51 -10.38
CA HIS A 177 -16.97 2.52 -10.10
C HIS A 177 -15.52 2.02 -10.30
N LEU A 178 -15.33 0.72 -10.55
CA LEU A 178 -14.03 0.11 -10.86
C LEU A 178 -13.85 -0.14 -12.36
N ARG A 179 -14.87 0.12 -13.18
CA ARG A 179 -14.80 -0.07 -14.62
C ARG A 179 -13.72 0.83 -15.21
N ASN A 180 -12.87 0.24 -16.05
CA ASN A 180 -11.72 0.86 -16.71
C ASN A 180 -10.64 1.41 -15.76
N LEU A 181 -10.74 1.12 -14.46
CA LEU A 181 -9.69 1.45 -13.51
C LEU A 181 -8.47 0.54 -13.77
N ARG A 182 -7.30 1.15 -13.96
CA ARG A 182 -6.03 0.42 -14.04
C ARG A 182 -5.54 0.11 -12.63
N ILE A 183 -5.78 -1.10 -12.17
CA ILE A 183 -5.38 -1.62 -10.86
C ILE A 183 -3.93 -2.10 -10.96
N ALA A 184 -3.07 -1.66 -10.05
CA ALA A 184 -1.69 -2.12 -9.94
C ALA A 184 -1.53 -3.02 -8.72
N VAL A 185 -1.00 -4.23 -8.93
CA VAL A 185 -0.74 -5.20 -7.86
C VAL A 185 0.77 -5.35 -7.70
N ASN A 186 1.29 -4.78 -6.62
CA ASN A 186 2.71 -4.79 -6.27
C ASN A 186 3.10 -6.14 -5.67
N TYR A 187 4.05 -6.83 -6.27
CA TYR A 187 4.53 -8.12 -5.77
C TYR A 187 5.21 -8.00 -4.40
N ARG A 188 4.82 -8.88 -3.47
CA ARG A 188 5.41 -9.01 -2.15
C ARG A 188 5.53 -10.46 -1.72
N GLU A 189 6.58 -10.75 -0.97
CA GLU A 189 6.75 -12.00 -0.22
C GLU A 189 6.67 -11.68 1.27
N LEU A 190 6.07 -12.56 2.05
CA LEU A 190 6.01 -12.42 3.51
C LEU A 190 7.24 -13.05 4.18
N LEU A 191 7.50 -12.66 5.43
CA LEU A 191 8.40 -13.41 6.30
C LEU A 191 7.71 -14.72 6.67
N GLU A 192 8.44 -15.82 6.56
CA GLU A 192 7.96 -17.18 6.77
C GLU A 192 8.18 -17.66 8.21
N ASN A 193 9.12 -17.04 8.94
CA ASN A 193 9.40 -17.35 10.34
C ASN A 193 10.01 -16.14 11.10
N GLU A 194 9.96 -16.18 12.43
CA GLU A 194 10.44 -15.10 13.30
C GLU A 194 11.94 -14.81 13.15
N SER A 195 12.76 -15.78 12.75
CA SER A 195 14.21 -15.52 12.57
C SER A 195 14.49 -14.53 11.44
N GLN A 196 13.63 -14.50 10.42
CA GLN A 196 13.74 -13.55 9.31
C GLN A 196 13.37 -12.13 9.72
N ARG A 197 12.71 -11.92 10.88
CA ARG A 197 12.37 -10.59 11.40
C ARG A 197 13.60 -9.79 11.81
N PHE A 198 14.68 -10.45 12.24
CA PHE A 198 15.90 -9.77 12.67
C PHE A 198 16.69 -9.20 11.48
N THR A 199 16.76 -9.93 10.38
CA THR A 199 17.48 -9.52 9.16
C THR A 199 16.58 -8.80 8.17
N TRP A 200 15.26 -8.95 8.32
CA TRP A 200 14.24 -8.48 7.40
C TRP A 200 14.40 -9.00 5.96
N THR A 201 14.95 -10.21 5.84
CA THR A 201 15.22 -10.85 4.56
C THR A 201 14.17 -11.91 4.28
N VAL A 202 13.42 -11.72 3.21
CA VAL A 202 12.53 -12.75 2.65
C VAL A 202 13.33 -13.78 1.86
N THR A 203 12.75 -14.96 1.66
CA THR A 203 13.38 -16.09 0.95
C THR A 203 13.62 -15.81 -0.53
N GLN A 204 12.91 -14.85 -1.13
CA GLN A 204 13.00 -14.51 -2.55
C GLN A 204 12.62 -15.71 -3.44
N LYS A 205 11.50 -16.36 -3.09
CA LYS A 205 10.96 -17.54 -3.79
C LYS A 205 10.77 -17.28 -5.29
N TRP A 206 10.47 -16.05 -5.69
CA TRP A 206 10.39 -15.69 -7.12
C TRP A 206 11.63 -16.06 -7.94
N LYS A 207 12.81 -16.16 -7.34
CA LYS A 207 14.05 -16.54 -8.06
C LYS A 207 14.01 -17.96 -8.61
N GLN A 208 13.16 -18.82 -8.05
CA GLN A 208 13.00 -20.21 -8.45
C GLN A 208 11.86 -20.38 -9.46
N ASP A 209 11.15 -19.30 -9.80
CA ASP A 209 10.02 -19.38 -10.73
C ASP A 209 10.48 -19.57 -12.18
N PRO A 210 9.71 -20.31 -12.97
CA PRO A 210 9.84 -20.27 -14.43
C PRO A 210 9.68 -18.83 -14.94
N GLY A 211 10.62 -18.36 -15.75
CA GLY A 211 10.58 -17.01 -16.31
C GLY A 211 11.23 -15.92 -15.44
N ALA A 212 11.83 -16.26 -14.28
CA ALA A 212 12.46 -15.28 -13.39
C ALA A 212 13.61 -14.50 -14.05
N GLU A 213 14.24 -15.05 -15.08
CA GLU A 213 15.34 -14.43 -15.84
C GLU A 213 14.95 -13.10 -16.50
N ARG A 214 13.66 -12.93 -16.82
CA ARG A 214 13.13 -11.69 -17.42
C ARG A 214 13.23 -10.48 -16.50
N PHE A 215 13.37 -10.71 -15.20
CA PHE A 215 13.52 -9.64 -14.22
C PHE A 215 14.99 -9.25 -13.98
N HIS A 216 15.96 -9.84 -14.68
CA HIS A 216 17.37 -9.43 -14.63
C HIS A 216 17.94 -9.29 -13.20
N GLY A 217 17.54 -10.18 -12.29
CA GLY A 217 17.97 -10.17 -10.89
C GLY A 217 17.17 -9.25 -9.95
N PHE A 218 16.22 -8.47 -10.47
CA PHE A 218 15.28 -7.68 -9.67
C PHE A 218 14.05 -8.51 -9.31
N ALA A 219 13.45 -8.23 -8.15
CA ALA A 219 12.16 -8.84 -7.80
C ALA A 219 11.06 -8.39 -8.77
N PRO A 220 10.01 -9.21 -9.01
CA PRO A 220 8.83 -8.78 -9.72
C PRO A 220 8.27 -7.48 -9.11
N ARG A 221 7.71 -6.61 -9.95
CA ARG A 221 7.17 -5.31 -9.54
C ARG A 221 5.64 -5.31 -9.64
N ASN A 222 5.05 -4.31 -10.28
CA ASN A 222 3.61 -4.24 -10.43
C ASN A 222 3.16 -5.06 -11.62
N LYS A 223 2.07 -5.83 -11.43
CA LYS A 223 1.22 -6.28 -12.52
C LYS A 223 0.01 -5.36 -12.61
N TYR A 224 -0.42 -5.05 -13.82
CA TYR A 224 -1.52 -4.13 -14.08
C TYR A 224 -2.72 -4.89 -14.65
N TYR A 225 -3.90 -4.53 -14.16
CA TYR A 225 -5.16 -5.14 -14.55
C TYR A 225 -6.19 -4.05 -14.89
N VAL A 226 -6.99 -4.27 -15.92
CA VAL A 226 -8.13 -3.41 -16.29
C VAL A 226 -9.33 -4.31 -16.50
N ASN A 227 -10.46 -4.01 -15.84
CA ASN A 227 -11.67 -4.84 -15.89
C ASN A 227 -11.36 -6.32 -15.58
N GLY A 228 -10.56 -6.59 -14.55
CA GLY A 228 -10.20 -7.96 -14.16
C GLY A 228 -9.16 -8.65 -15.05
N VAL A 229 -8.79 -8.05 -16.19
CA VAL A 229 -7.89 -8.67 -17.18
C VAL A 229 -6.48 -8.11 -17.03
N PHE A 230 -5.48 -8.99 -17.07
CA PHE A 230 -4.06 -8.60 -17.10
C PHE A 230 -3.75 -7.81 -18.38
N VAL A 231 -3.13 -6.64 -18.24
CA VAL A 231 -2.80 -5.77 -19.38
C VAL A 231 -1.32 -5.48 -19.54
N ASP A 232 -0.55 -5.46 -18.44
CA ASP A 232 0.85 -5.03 -18.46
C ASP A 232 1.57 -5.43 -17.17
N GLU A 233 2.90 -5.40 -17.16
CA GLU A 233 3.72 -5.53 -15.97
C GLU A 233 5.01 -4.70 -16.04
N ASP A 234 5.45 -4.21 -14.88
CA ASP A 234 6.71 -3.48 -14.78
C ASP A 234 7.90 -4.44 -14.98
N LEU A 235 8.59 -4.32 -16.10
CA LEU A 235 9.85 -5.03 -16.38
C LEU A 235 11.05 -4.08 -16.30
N PRO A 236 12.21 -4.55 -15.78
CA PRO A 236 13.44 -3.78 -15.83
C PRO A 236 13.83 -3.44 -17.27
N THR A 237 14.02 -2.16 -17.55
CA THR A 237 14.49 -1.71 -18.87
C THR A 237 16.02 -1.71 -18.90
N ARG A 238 16.61 -2.32 -19.93
CA ARG A 238 18.06 -2.22 -20.17
C ARG A 238 18.38 -0.84 -20.72
N HIS A 239 18.92 0.04 -19.89
CA HIS A 239 19.48 1.30 -20.37
C HIS A 239 20.85 1.04 -21.01
N LYS A 240 21.07 1.55 -22.22
CA LYS A 240 22.42 1.62 -22.79
C LYS A 240 23.17 2.70 -22.02
N THR A 241 24.18 2.31 -21.25
CA THR A 241 25.15 3.26 -20.72
C THR A 241 25.91 3.89 -21.88
N SER A 242 25.96 5.22 -21.91
CA SER A 242 26.74 5.93 -22.92
C SER A 242 28.21 5.53 -22.77
N LYS A 243 28.85 5.13 -23.86
CA LYS A 243 30.30 4.86 -23.90
C LYS A 243 31.13 6.14 -23.89
N THR A 244 30.50 7.26 -24.19
CA THR A 244 31.10 8.59 -24.09
C THR A 244 30.57 9.27 -22.82
N PRO A 245 31.43 9.98 -22.08
CA PRO A 245 30.95 10.89 -21.05
C PRO A 245 29.85 11.77 -21.62
N PHE A 246 28.85 12.12 -20.80
CA PHE A 246 27.92 13.18 -21.19
C PHE A 246 28.75 14.41 -21.58
N PRO A 247 28.43 15.11 -22.69
CA PRO A 247 29.20 16.28 -23.09
C PRO A 247 29.18 17.32 -21.96
N GLU A 248 30.29 17.40 -21.23
CA GLU A 248 30.52 18.41 -20.22
C GLU A 248 31.01 19.66 -20.93
N ASN A 249 30.22 20.73 -20.93
CA ASN A 249 30.77 22.07 -21.15
C ASN A 249 31.61 22.42 -19.91
N ARG A 250 32.87 21.98 -19.90
CA ARG A 250 33.82 22.31 -18.84
C ARG A 250 34.11 23.80 -18.92
N VAL A 251 33.55 24.52 -17.97
CA VAL A 251 33.84 25.94 -17.74
C VAL A 251 35.06 26.04 -16.82
N PRO A 252 35.92 27.05 -17.00
CA PRO A 252 36.98 27.38 -16.04
C PRO A 252 36.39 27.58 -14.64
N ARG A 253 37.06 27.07 -13.61
CA ARG A 253 36.56 27.11 -12.22
C ARG A 253 37.65 27.46 -11.22
N ARG A 254 37.26 28.20 -10.19
CA ARG A 254 38.01 28.40 -8.95
C ARG A 254 37.26 27.68 -7.83
N GLY A 255 37.65 26.44 -7.56
CA GLY A 255 36.88 25.54 -6.69
C GLY A 255 35.55 25.14 -7.34
N LEU A 256 34.42 25.46 -6.70
CA LEU A 256 33.08 25.14 -7.22
C LEU A 256 32.47 26.26 -8.08
N VAL A 257 33.09 27.45 -8.10
CA VAL A 257 32.56 28.64 -8.77
C VAL A 257 33.15 28.75 -10.18
N GLN A 258 32.29 29.00 -11.16
CA GLN A 258 32.69 29.28 -12.53
C GLN A 258 33.45 30.61 -12.60
N VAL A 259 34.50 30.64 -13.40
CA VAL A 259 35.32 31.82 -13.69
C VAL A 259 34.98 32.29 -15.10
N PHE A 260 34.75 33.58 -15.26
CA PHE A 260 34.39 34.21 -16.52
C PHE A 260 35.59 34.93 -17.14
N PRO A 261 35.62 35.17 -18.47
CA PRO A 261 36.73 35.86 -19.15
C PRO A 261 37.12 37.22 -18.55
N GLU A 262 36.17 37.88 -17.87
CA GLU A 262 36.36 39.17 -17.23
C GLU A 262 37.00 39.07 -15.83
N ASP A 263 37.13 37.87 -15.27
CA ASP A 263 37.78 37.66 -13.98
C ASP A 263 39.31 37.81 -14.10
N PRO A 264 39.97 38.53 -13.18
CA PRO A 264 41.42 38.73 -13.21
C PRO A 264 42.22 37.42 -13.06
N ASP A 265 41.60 36.37 -12.53
CA ASP A 265 42.19 35.03 -12.41
C ASP A 265 42.02 34.17 -13.68
N TYR A 266 41.26 34.62 -14.69
CA TYR A 266 40.87 33.80 -15.83
C TYR A 266 42.06 33.29 -16.64
N GLU A 267 43.01 34.18 -16.98
CA GLU A 267 44.24 33.82 -17.73
C GLU A 267 45.15 32.84 -16.99
N ARG A 268 45.02 32.73 -15.65
CA ARG A 268 45.80 31.80 -14.84
C ARG A 268 45.14 30.42 -14.72
N ILE A 269 43.83 30.34 -14.89
CA ILE A 269 43.02 29.13 -14.68
C ILE A 269 42.75 28.40 -16.02
N CYS A 270 42.71 29.11 -17.14
CA CYS A 270 42.52 28.56 -18.49
C CYS A 270 43.85 28.24 -19.17
#